data_AF-A0A3P3QV54-F1
#
_entry.id   AF-A0A3P3QV54-F1
#
_cell.length_a   1.000
_cell.length_b   1.000
_cell.length_c   1.000
_cell.angle_alpha   90.00
_cell.angle_beta   90.00
_cell.angle_gamma   90.00
#
_symmetry.space_group_name_H-M   'P 1'
#
loop_
_entity.id
_entity.type
_entity.pdbx_description
1 polymer ?
#
loop_
_entity_poly.entity_id
_entity_poly.type
_entity_poly.pdbx_seq_one_letter_code
_entity_poly.pdbx_strand_id
1 'polypeptide(L)' 'MYQILFTNKMKRDVKRIKKGGKNIAKLVDVLDSLSTGKPLESKYRDHQLSGNISDFKECHIEPDWLLIYRV' A
#
# COMPACT_ATOMS: atom_id res chain seq x y z
N MET A 1 -15.09 -6.21 -5.72
CA MET A 1 -14.29 -6.57 -4.53
C MET A 1 -13.08 -7.32 -5.02
N TYR A 2 -11.88 -6.79 -4.77
CA TYR A 2 -10.62 -7.35 -5.23
C TYR A 2 -10.04 -8.28 -4.17
N GLN A 3 -9.40 -9.37 -4.60
CA GLN A 3 -8.65 -10.24 -3.71
C GLN A 3 -7.23 -9.70 -3.54
N ILE A 4 -6.83 -9.41 -2.30
CA ILE A 4 -5.48 -8.94 -2.01
C ILE A 4 -4.52 -10.13 -2.02
N LEU A 5 -3.49 -10.06 -2.88
CA LEU A 5 -2.40 -11.02 -2.92
C LEU A 5 -1.11 -10.41 -2.37
N PHE A 6 -0.58 -11.02 -1.31
CA PHE A 6 0.64 -10.55 -0.68
C PHE A 6 1.88 -11.25 -1.24
N THR A 7 2.85 -10.47 -1.70
CA THR A 7 4.17 -10.99 -2.06
C THR A 7 4.98 -11.39 -0.83
N ASN A 8 5.96 -12.28 -1.00
CA ASN A 8 6.89 -12.63 0.08
C ASN A 8 7.74 -11.42 0.54
N LYS A 9 7.96 -10.44 -0.35
CA LYS A 9 8.60 -9.16 0.01
C LYS A 9 7.71 -8.36 0.96
N MET A 10 6.43 -8.17 0.60
CA MET A 10 5.45 -7.47 1.43
C MET A 10 5.33 -8.08 2.83
N LYS A 11 5.24 -9.42 2.94
CA LYS A 11 5.17 -10.11 4.25
C LYS A 11 6.38 -9.81 5.14
N ARG A 12 7.59 -9.67 4.55
CA ARG A 12 8.82 -9.34 5.28
C ARG A 12 8.83 -7.86 5.69
N ASP A 13 8.39 -6.98 4.80
CA ASP A 13 8.37 -5.53 5.06
C ASP A 13 7.35 -5.19 6.16
N VAL A 14 6.15 -5.79 6.13
CA VAL A 14 5.14 -5.62 7.20
C VAL A 14 5.70 -6.06 8.55
N LYS A 15 6.43 -7.17 8.62
CA LYS A 15 7.09 -7.62 9.86
C LYS A 15 8.13 -6.61 10.36
N ARG A 16 8.93 -6.05 9.46
CA ARG A 16 9.95 -5.03 9.78
C ARG A 16 9.30 -3.75 10.32
N ILE A 17 8.25 -3.27 9.65
CA ILE A 17 7.51 -2.07 10.01
C ILE A 17 6.81 -2.25 11.36
N LYS A 18 6.17 -3.41 11.59
CA LYS A 18 5.58 -3.76 12.87
C LYS A 18 6.62 -3.78 14.00
N LYS A 19 7.82 -4.32 13.74
CA LYS A 19 8.93 -4.30 14.70
C LYS A 19 9.45 -2.87 14.97
N GLY A 20 9.37 -1.99 13.99
CA GLY A 20 9.71 -0.57 14.12
C GLY A 20 8.66 0.28 14.85
N GLY A 21 7.58 -0.32 15.36
CA GLY A 21 6.57 0.38 16.16
C GLY A 21 5.54 1.19 15.36
N LYS A 22 5.53 1.07 14.03
CA LYS A 22 4.51 1.73 13.22
C LYS A 22 3.13 1.11 13.42
N ASN A 23 2.09 1.94 13.29
CA ASN A 23 0.72 1.48 13.43
C ASN A 23 0.25 0.73 12.17
N ILE A 24 0.19 -0.60 12.27
CA ILE A 24 -0.27 -1.48 11.18
C ILE A 24 -1.75 -1.27 10.83
N ALA A 25 -2.57 -0.71 11.72
CA ALA A 25 -3.97 -0.43 11.43
C ALA A 25 -4.12 0.51 10.21
N LYS A 26 -3.24 1.51 10.07
CA LYS A 26 -3.25 2.43 8.92
C LYS A 26 -3.06 1.70 7.58
N LEU A 27 -2.22 0.67 7.57
CA LEU A 27 -2.02 -0.17 6.37
C LEU A 27 -3.28 -1.00 6.09
N VAL A 28 -3.91 -1.55 7.12
CA VAL A 28 -5.13 -2.35 6.98
C VAL A 28 -6.27 -1.49 6.41
N ASP A 29 -6.45 -0.26 6.88
CA ASP A 29 -7.49 0.66 6.40
C ASP A 29 -7.32 0.98 4.90
N VAL A 30 -6.08 1.20 4.46
CA VAL A 30 -5.74 1.43 3.05
C VAL A 30 -6.02 0.18 2.22
N LEU A 31 -5.63 -1.00 2.71
CA LEU A 31 -5.89 -2.26 2.03
C LEU A 31 -7.39 -2.55 1.90
N ASP A 32 -8.19 -2.25 2.92
CA ASP A 32 -9.65 -2.41 2.87
C ASP A 32 -10.28 -1.50 1.81
N SER A 33 -9.86 -0.23 1.78
CA SER A 33 -10.27 0.74 0.76
C SER A 33 -9.93 0.27 -0.66
N LEU A 34 -8.71 -0.25 -0.85
CA LEU A 34 -8.27 -0.83 -2.13
C LEU A 34 -9.08 -2.08 -2.50
N SER A 35 -9.34 -2.98 -1.55
CA SER A 35 -10.11 -4.21 -1.80
C SER A 35 -11.56 -3.94 -2.19
N THR A 36 -12.14 -2.86 -1.66
CA THR A 36 -13.50 -2.44 -2.00
C THR A 36 -13.56 -1.65 -3.32
N GLY A 37 -12.41 -1.31 -3.91
CA GLY A 37 -12.32 -0.52 -5.14
C GLY A 37 -12.72 0.94 -4.93
N LYS A 38 -12.72 1.41 -3.68
CA LYS A 38 -12.98 2.81 -3.37
C LYS A 38 -11.76 3.67 -3.74
N PRO A 39 -11.97 4.89 -4.25
CA PRO A 39 -10.87 5.82 -4.45
C PRO A 39 -10.21 6.13 -3.10
N LEU A 40 -8.87 6.09 -3.08
CA LEU A 40 -8.09 6.50 -1.91
C LEU A 40 -8.23 8.01 -1.70
N GLU A 41 -8.29 8.42 -0.44
CA GLU A 41 -8.29 9.85 -0.08
C GLU A 41 -7.01 10.54 -0.57
N SER A 42 -7.09 11.83 -0.93
CA SER A 42 -5.97 12.60 -1.49
C SER A 42 -4.73 12.64 -0.58
N LYS A 43 -4.89 12.41 0.73
CA LYS A 43 -3.78 12.31 1.70
C LYS A 43 -2.80 11.19 1.36
N TYR A 44 -3.28 10.13 0.70
CA TYR A 44 -2.49 8.96 0.33
C TYR A 44 -1.66 9.16 -0.94
N ARG A 45 -1.81 10.30 -1.64
CA ARG A 45 -1.05 10.62 -2.86
C ARG A 45 -0.94 9.42 -3.82
N ASP A 46 -2.05 8.72 -4.04
CA ASP A 46 -2.10 7.58 -4.96
C ASP A 46 -1.74 8.06 -6.37
N HIS A 47 -0.62 7.57 -6.90
CA HIS A 47 -0.17 7.92 -8.24
C HIS A 47 0.45 6.71 -8.93
N GLN A 48 0.34 6.70 -10.26
CA GLN A 48 0.96 5.69 -11.08
C GLN A 48 2.46 5.96 -11.16
N LEU A 49 3.26 4.91 -10.97
CA LEU A 49 4.70 5.01 -11.15
C LEU A 49 5.02 5.13 -12.65
N SER A 50 6.18 5.68 -12.99
CA SER A 50 6.61 5.89 -14.37
C SER A 50 7.73 4.91 -14.78
N GLY A 51 7.95 4.78 -16.08
CA GLY A 51 9.00 3.92 -16.64
C GLY A 51 8.63 2.44 -16.59
N ASN A 52 9.61 1.57 -16.30
CA ASN A 52 9.48 0.10 -16.32
C ASN A 52 8.49 -0.48 -15.29
N ILE A 53 7.95 0.38 -14.42
CA ILE A 53 6.99 0.03 -13.37
C ILE A 53 5.68 0.79 -13.54
N SER A 54 5.33 1.16 -14.78
CA SER A 54 4.08 1.83 -15.13
C SER A 54 2.83 1.08 -14.64
N ASP A 55 2.90 -0.24 -14.52
CA ASP A 55 1.78 -1.07 -14.06
C ASP A 55 1.59 -1.04 -12.54
N PHE A 56 2.50 -0.37 -11.82
CA PHE A 56 2.45 -0.22 -10.38
C PHE A 56 1.99 1.18 -10.00
N LYS A 57 1.29 1.24 -8.87
CA LYS A 57 0.88 2.46 -8.19
C LYS A 57 1.60 2.56 -6.86
N GLU A 58 1.87 3.79 -6.46
CA GLU A 58 2.43 4.12 -5.14
C GLU A 58 1.42 4.94 -4.33
N CYS A 59 1.24 4.51 -3.09
CA CYS A 59 0.36 5.13 -2.10
C CYS A 59 1.16 5.42 -0.82
N HIS A 60 1.13 6.67 -0.36
CA HIS A 60 1.82 7.18 0.82
C HIS A 60 0.93 7.00 2.06
N ILE A 61 1.19 5.98 2.87
CA ILE A 61 0.48 5.76 4.15
C ILE A 61 0.95 6.79 5.19
N GLU A 62 2.26 7.06 5.20
CA GLU A 62 2.92 8.13 5.96
C GLU A 62 4.02 8.74 5.06
N PRO A 63 4.57 9.92 5.41
CA PRO A 63 5.65 10.55 4.62
C PRO A 63 6.87 9.65 4.37
N ASP A 64 7.16 8.73 5.29
CA ASP A 64 8.24 7.74 5.23
C ASP A 64 7.73 6.29 5.08
N TRP A 65 6.45 6.11 4.71
CA TRP A 65 5.83 4.79 4.54
C TRP A 65 5.01 4.72 3.26
N LEU A 66 5.57 4.00 2.28
CA LEU A 66 5.00 3.80 0.96
C LEU A 66 4.43 2.38 0.81
N LEU A 67 3.29 2.28 0.15
CA LEU A 67 2.70 1.05 -0.33
C LEU A 67 2.76 1.05 -1.85
N ILE A 68 3.47 0.08 -2.42
CA ILE A 68 3.49 -0.16 -3.87
C ILE A 68 2.60 -1.35 -4.17
N TYR A 69 1.65 -1.17 -5.08
CA TYR A 69 0.69 -2.21 -5.46
C TYR A 69 0.38 -2.15 -6.97
N ARG A 70 -0.24 -3.21 -7.49
CA ARG A 70 -0.80 -3.26 -8.84
C ARG A 70 -2.17 -3.93 -8.77
N VAL A 71 -3.07 -3.53 -9.65
CA VAL A 71 -4.42 -4.10 -9.78
C VAL A 71 -4.46 -5.02 -10.99
#